data_AF-A0A7C7QBM4-F1
#
_entry.id   AF-A0A7C7QBM4-F1
#
_cell.length_a   1.000
_cell.length_b   1.000
_cell.length_c   1.000
_cell.angle_alpha   90.00
_cell.angle_beta   90.00
_cell.angle_gamma   90.00
#
_symmetry.space_group_name_H-M   'P 1'
#
loop_
_entity.id
_entity.type
_entity.pdbx_description
1 polymer ?
#
loop_
_entity_poly.entity_id
_entity_poly.type
_entity_poly.pdbx_seq_one_letter_code
_entity_poly.pdbx_strand_id
1 'polypeptide(L)'
;MAQESGLFSLLVSGYPLRDVIRTTGRENLWLLPGDKRTSTAQVLLTLERPGELDVLQRAVGAEINDHSLHYVVLDTAPSVGTLQEAALWMADGVIIPCATDGLATDGL
;
A
#
# COMPACT_ATOMS: atom_id res chain seq x y z
N MET A 1 7.62 12.78 11.09
CA MET A 1 8.44 11.62 10.66
C MET A 1 9.18 12.03 9.39
N ALA A 2 10.43 11.63 9.22
CA ALA A 2 11.15 11.83 7.96
C ALA A 2 10.53 10.96 6.86
N GLN A 3 10.66 11.33 5.58
CA GLN A 3 10.26 10.45 4.48
C GLN A 3 11.19 9.23 4.44
N GLU A 4 10.59 8.05 4.30
CA GLU A 4 11.29 6.77 4.23
C GLU A 4 10.67 5.94 3.10
N SER A 5 11.50 5.19 2.38
CA SER A 5 11.08 4.37 1.24
C SER A 5 10.58 2.99 1.67
N GLY A 6 9.75 2.91 2.70
CA GLY A 6 9.33 1.65 3.31
C GLY A 6 8.72 0.67 2.30
N LEU A 7 7.74 1.14 1.52
CA LEU A 7 7.09 0.30 0.50
C LEU A 7 8.04 -0.17 -0.59
N PHE A 8 8.94 0.70 -1.07
CA PHE A 8 9.97 0.30 -2.04
C PHE A 8 10.92 -0.76 -1.44
N SER A 9 11.37 -0.53 -0.20
CA SER A 9 12.25 -1.45 0.51
C SER A 9 11.60 -2.83 0.70
N LEU A 10 10.30 -2.86 0.99
CA LEU A 10 9.51 -4.09 1.12
C LEU A 10 9.37 -4.84 -0.22
N LEU A 11 8.84 -4.16 -1.24
CA LEU A 11 8.40 -4.83 -2.46
C LEU A 11 9.54 -5.10 -3.46
N VAL A 12 10.54 -4.22 -3.47
CA VAL A 12 11.65 -4.26 -4.44
C VAL A 12 12.94 -4.71 -3.78
N SER A 13 13.30 -4.12 -2.63
CA SER A 13 14.58 -4.44 -1.98
C SER A 13 14.52 -5.70 -1.10
N GLY A 14 13.34 -6.29 -0.90
CA GLY A 14 13.15 -7.55 -0.17
C GLY A 14 13.36 -7.47 1.33
N TYR A 15 13.29 -6.28 1.94
CA TYR A 15 13.34 -6.16 3.39
C TYR A 15 12.06 -6.75 4.01
N PRO A 16 12.15 -7.45 5.15
CA PRO A 16 10.97 -7.97 5.82
C PRO A 16 10.10 -6.82 6.36
N LEU A 17 8.79 -7.03 6.44
CA LEU A 17 7.82 -6.00 6.83
C LEU A 17 8.16 -5.33 8.17
N ARG A 18 8.57 -6.12 9.16
CA ARG A 18 8.96 -5.64 10.50
C ARG A 18 10.11 -4.62 10.49
N ASP A 19 11.00 -4.65 9.49
CA ASP A 19 12.16 -3.76 9.40
C ASP A 19 11.77 -2.40 8.78
N VAL A 20 10.66 -2.35 8.04
CA VAL A 20 10.20 -1.16 7.32
C VAL A 20 8.97 -0.51 7.94
N ILE A 21 8.26 -1.20 8.84
CA ILE A 21 7.16 -0.62 9.63
C ILE A 21 7.70 0.31 10.73
N ARG A 22 6.94 1.37 11.03
CA ARG A 22 7.22 2.35 12.09
C ARG A 22 6.06 2.44 13.07
N THR A 23 6.37 2.66 14.35
CA THR A 23 5.38 3.07 15.34
C THR A 23 5.02 4.55 15.12
N THR A 24 3.76 4.90 15.36
CA THR A 24 3.27 6.27 15.14
C THR A 24 3.20 7.12 16.42
N GLY A 25 3.56 6.53 17.57
CA GLY A 25 3.31 7.10 18.90
C GLY A 25 1.87 6.94 19.39
N ARG A 26 0.97 6.42 18.55
CA ARG A 26 -0.37 5.98 18.95
C ARG A 26 -0.37 4.48 19.17
N GLU A 27 -1.06 4.05 20.22
CA GLU A 27 -1.24 2.64 20.52
C GLU A 27 -1.99 1.95 19.37
N ASN A 28 -1.57 0.72 19.04
CA ASN A 28 -2.18 -0.11 17.99
C ASN A 28 -2.22 0.52 16.59
N LEU A 29 -1.36 1.51 16.32
CA LEU A 29 -1.23 2.14 15.00
C LEU A 29 0.22 2.15 14.53
N TRP A 30 0.44 1.40 13.46
CA TRP A 30 1.70 1.30 12.76
C TRP A 30 1.59 1.89 11.36
N LEU A 31 2.73 2.30 10.81
CA LEU A 31 2.83 2.91 9.50
C LEU A 31 3.91 2.20 8.69
N LEU A 32 3.55 1.72 7.50
CA LEU A 32 4.51 1.44 6.43
C LEU A 32 4.69 2.74 5.63
N PRO A 33 5.82 3.46 5.77
CA PRO A 33 5.99 4.73 5.09
C PRO A 33 6.24 4.53 3.59
N GLY A 34 5.76 5.49 2.81
CA GLY A 34 6.12 5.66 1.41
C GLY A 34 6.88 6.98 1.19
N ASP A 35 7.66 7.02 0.12
CA ASP A 35 8.30 8.25 -0.37
C ASP A 35 8.20 8.31 -1.91
N LYS A 36 8.95 9.21 -2.55
CA LYS A 36 8.98 9.33 -4.02
C LYS A 36 9.32 8.01 -4.72
N ARG A 37 10.06 7.11 -4.08
CA ARG A 37 10.45 5.80 -4.65
C ARG A 37 9.30 4.79 -4.68
N THR A 38 8.15 5.07 -4.06
CA THR A 38 6.91 4.29 -4.26
C THR A 38 6.53 4.24 -5.74
N SER A 39 6.70 5.35 -6.47
CA SER A 39 6.48 5.38 -7.93
C SER A 39 7.45 4.48 -8.69
N THR A 40 8.72 4.43 -8.27
CA THR A 40 9.73 3.52 -8.82
C THR A 40 9.37 2.06 -8.55
N ALA A 41 8.87 1.75 -7.35
CA ALA A 41 8.40 0.41 -7.02
C ALA A 41 7.27 -0.03 -7.95
N GLN A 42 6.30 0.85 -8.21
CA GLN A 42 5.22 0.55 -9.15
C GLN A 42 5.75 0.20 -10.54
N VAL A 43 6.65 1.02 -11.09
CA VAL A 43 7.23 0.78 -12.43
C VAL A 43 7.94 -0.58 -12.48
N LEU A 44 8.74 -0.90 -11.47
CA LEU A 44 9.44 -2.18 -11.41
C LEU A 44 8.48 -3.36 -11.30
N LEU A 45 7.41 -3.24 -10.49
CA LEU A 45 6.38 -4.28 -10.42
C LEU A 45 5.70 -4.50 -11.77
N THR A 46 5.34 -3.44 -12.48
CA THR A 46 4.72 -3.55 -13.81
C THR A 46 5.66 -4.23 -14.81
N LEU A 47 6.97 -3.98 -14.74
CA LEU A 47 7.97 -4.53 -15.66
C LEU A 47 8.38 -5.98 -15.32
N GLU A 48 8.63 -6.26 -14.04
CA GLU A 48 9.20 -7.53 -13.59
C GLU A 48 8.15 -8.56 -13.21
N ARG A 49 6.94 -8.12 -12.81
CA ARG A 49 5.85 -8.97 -12.33
C ARG A 49 4.51 -8.58 -12.97
N PRO A 50 4.43 -8.59 -14.31
CA PRO A 50 3.23 -8.13 -15.02
C PRO A 50 2.01 -8.98 -14.63
N GLY A 51 0.94 -8.30 -14.19
CA GLY A 51 -0.33 -8.94 -13.82
C GLY A 51 -0.36 -9.61 -12.44
N GLU A 52 0.71 -9.57 -11.66
CA GLU A 52 0.70 -10.07 -10.27
C GLU A 52 0.02 -9.07 -9.32
N LEU A 53 -1.29 -9.24 -9.12
CA LEU A 53 -2.09 -8.38 -8.24
C LEU A 53 -1.97 -8.75 -6.75
N ASP A 54 -1.54 -9.96 -6.42
CA ASP A 54 -1.42 -10.44 -5.04
C ASP A 54 -0.13 -10.00 -4.33
N VAL A 55 0.67 -9.12 -4.96
CA VAL A 55 1.97 -8.68 -4.45
C VAL A 55 1.90 -8.05 -3.05
N LEU A 56 0.90 -7.22 -2.78
CA LEU A 56 0.71 -6.61 -1.46
C LEU A 56 0.29 -7.69 -0.46
N GLN A 57 -0.68 -8.53 -0.80
CA GLN A 57 -1.17 -9.62 0.04
C GLN A 57 -0.03 -10.57 0.47
N ARG A 58 0.88 -10.93 -0.45
CA ARG A 58 2.06 -11.73 -0.12
C ARG A 58 3.04 -11.00 0.78
N ALA A 59 3.25 -9.70 0.55
CA ALA A 59 4.22 -8.90 1.29
C ALA A 59 3.81 -8.63 2.75
N VAL A 60 2.50 -8.51 3.02
CA VAL A 60 1.98 -8.24 4.37
C VAL A 60 1.31 -9.44 5.04
N GLY A 61 0.90 -10.45 4.29
CA GLY A 61 0.04 -11.54 4.77
C GLY A 61 0.63 -12.38 5.91
N ALA A 62 1.95 -12.56 5.95
CA ALA A 62 2.60 -13.33 7.02
C ALA A 62 2.38 -12.70 8.41
N GLU A 63 2.41 -11.38 8.51
CA GLU A 63 2.27 -10.64 9.77
C GLU A 63 0.79 -10.39 10.13
N ILE A 64 -0.09 -10.31 9.13
CA ILE A 64 -1.55 -10.22 9.36
C ILE A 64 -2.08 -11.50 10.02
N ASN A 65 -1.53 -12.66 9.66
CA ASN A 65 -2.01 -13.96 10.13
C ASN A 65 -1.60 -14.31 11.57
N ASP A 66 -0.74 -13.53 12.22
CA ASP A 66 -0.38 -13.72 13.65
C ASP A 66 -1.46 -13.15 14.61
N HIS A 67 -2.64 -12.77 14.10
CA HIS A 67 -3.78 -12.25 14.88
C HIS A 67 -3.49 -10.96 15.69
N SER A 68 -2.33 -10.34 15.53
CA SER A 68 -1.95 -9.09 16.21
C SER A 68 -2.48 -7.84 15.50
N LEU A 69 -2.82 -7.95 14.22
CA LEU A 69 -3.31 -6.85 13.38
C LEU A 69 -4.75 -7.11 12.91
N HIS A 70 -5.69 -6.35 13.45
CA HIS A 70 -7.11 -6.51 13.14
C HIS A 70 -7.51 -5.90 11.79
N TYR A 71 -6.85 -4.83 11.38
CA TYR A 71 -7.19 -4.06 10.19
C TYR A 71 -5.94 -3.58 9.47
N VAL A 72 -6.01 -3.56 8.14
CA VAL A 72 -5.05 -2.88 7.27
C VAL A 72 -5.78 -1.80 6.49
N VAL A 73 -5.26 -0.57 6.53
CA VAL A 73 -5.76 0.54 5.72
C VAL A 73 -4.75 0.84 4.63
N LEU A 74 -5.19 0.79 3.38
CA LEU A 74 -4.37 1.06 2.21
C LEU A 74 -4.73 2.45 1.68
N ASP A 75 -3.83 3.42 1.87
CA ASP A 75 -3.96 4.76 1.30
C ASP A 75 -3.37 4.77 -0.12
N THR A 76 -4.23 4.84 -1.12
CA THR A 76 -3.83 4.79 -2.53
C THR A 76 -3.68 6.21 -3.09
N ALA A 77 -2.57 6.45 -3.79
CA ALA A 77 -2.39 7.69 -4.55
C ALA A 77 -3.49 7.84 -5.64
N PRO A 78 -3.85 9.08 -6.05
CA PRO A 78 -4.80 9.30 -7.13
C PRO A 78 -4.19 8.84 -8.46
N SER A 79 -4.40 7.58 -8.82
CA SER A 79 -3.76 6.94 -9.96
C SER A 79 -4.66 5.87 -10.59
N VAL A 80 -4.17 5.26 -11.66
CA VAL A 80 -4.69 4.00 -12.19
C VAL A 80 -3.46 3.18 -12.55
N GLY A 81 -2.90 2.47 -11.57
CA GLY A 81 -1.64 1.74 -11.73
C GLY A 81 -1.60 0.47 -10.88
N THR A 82 -0.58 -0.35 -11.13
CA THR A 82 -0.47 -1.71 -10.55
C THR A 82 -0.55 -1.74 -9.03
N LEU A 83 -0.04 -0.73 -8.32
CA LEU A 83 -0.17 -0.68 -6.85
C LEU A 83 -1.61 -0.47 -6.39
N GLN A 84 -2.40 0.32 -7.11
CA GLN A 84 -3.80 0.53 -6.80
C GLN A 84 -4.64 -0.71 -7.14
N GLU A 85 -4.33 -1.38 -8.26
CA GLU A 85 -4.96 -2.67 -8.60
C GLU A 85 -4.64 -3.74 -7.56
N ALA A 86 -3.38 -3.81 -7.10
CA ALA A 86 -2.97 -4.73 -6.03
C ALA A 86 -3.63 -4.38 -4.67
N ALA A 87 -3.84 -3.09 -4.39
CA ALA A 87 -4.55 -2.66 -3.19
C ALA A 87 -6.02 -3.09 -3.25
N LEU A 88 -6.69 -2.93 -4.39
CA LEU A 88 -8.05 -3.42 -4.62
C LEU A 88 -8.13 -4.95 -4.53
N TRP A 89 -7.14 -5.67 -5.06
CA TRP A 89 -7.06 -7.13 -4.96
C TRP A 89 -6.97 -7.61 -3.50
N MET A 90 -6.19 -6.90 -2.67
CA MET A 90 -6.02 -7.24 -1.26
C MET A 90 -7.22 -6.84 -0.39
N ALA A 91 -8.02 -5.87 -0.80
CA ALA A 91 -9.03 -5.25 0.05
C ALA A 91 -10.27 -6.14 0.26
N ASP A 92 -10.67 -6.32 1.53
CA ASP A 92 -11.98 -6.89 1.88
C ASP A 92 -13.14 -5.91 1.66
N GLY A 93 -12.84 -4.61 1.67
CA GLY A 93 -13.81 -3.54 1.46
C GLY A 93 -13.12 -2.27 0.96
N VAL A 94 -13.84 -1.47 0.17
CA VAL A 94 -13.31 -0.26 -0.47
C VAL A 94 -14.14 0.95 -0.05
N ILE A 95 -13.45 2.00 0.40
CA ILE A 95 -14.05 3.31 0.68
C ILE A 95 -13.58 4.26 -0.42
N ILE A 96 -14.52 4.84 -1.17
CA ILE A 96 -14.24 5.82 -2.20
C ILE A 96 -14.62 7.21 -1.67
N PRO A 97 -13.66 8.01 -1.15
CA PRO A 97 -13.94 9.39 -0.77
C PRO A 97 -14.23 10.21 -2.03
N CYS A 98 -15.35 10.92 -2.05
CA CYS A 98 -15.84 11.67 -3.20
C CYS A 98 -16.24 13.08 -2.76
N ALA A 99 -15.82 14.10 -3.52
CA ALA A 99 -16.24 15.48 -3.29
C ALA A 99 -17.70 15.67 -3.71
N THR A 100 -18.38 16.65 -3.11
CA THR A 100 -19.78 16.96 -3.45
C THR A 100 -19.86 18.01 -4.56
N ASP A 101 -19.20 17.73 -5.69
CA ASP A 101 -19.21 18.58 -6.88
C ASP A 101 -19.47 17.76 -8.16
N GLY A 102 -19.61 18.47 -9.29
CA GLY A 102 -19.95 17.83 -10.56
C GLY A 102 -18.82 17.05 -11.24
N LEU A 103 -17.55 17.31 -10.91
CA LEU A 103 -16.44 16.55 -11.49
C LEU A 103 -16.31 15.19 -10.82
N ALA A 104 -16.59 15.14 -9.52
CA ALA A 104 -16.54 13.92 -8.74
C ALA A 104 -17.57 12.87 -9.19
N THR A 105 -18.71 13.28 -9.77
CA THR A 105 -19.67 12.34 -10.39
C THR A 105 -19.12 11.67 -11.64
N ASP A 106 -18.19 12.32 -12.34
CA ASP A 106 -17.51 11.80 -13.53
C ASP A 106 -16.21 11.05 -13.17
N GLY A 107 -15.83 11.01 -11.89
CA GLY A 107 -14.61 10.38 -11.40
C GLY A 107 -13.33 11.19 -11.67
N LEU A 108 -13.45 12.52 -11.79
CA LEU A 108 -12.36 13.47 -12.08
C LEU A 108 -11.94 14.28 -10.86
#